data_AF-A0A2N3DFP2-F1
#
_entry.id   AF-A0A2N3DFP2-F1
#
_cell.length_a   1.000
_cell.length_b   1.000
_cell.length_c   1.000
_cell.angle_alpha   90.00
_cell.angle_beta   90.00
_cell.angle_gamma   90.00
#
_symmetry.space_group_name_H-M   'P 1'
#
loop_
_entity.id
_entity.type
_entity.pdbx_description
1 polymer ?
#
loop_
_entity_poly.entity_id
_entity_poly.type
_entity_poly.pdbx_seq_one_letter_code
_entity_poly.pdbx_strand_id
1 'polypeptide(L)'
;MTGYAFPYRLPDLPPIVGRAALPIAVAGLVLAGVGASAPLAAQAHTYARVGPNDMSLCAPGKGPAVRITVSGMKSSSGHLFVRTYPANKHDWLKSKRYIMKVEATPNEGGVAVCVPLPSAGDYAIAIQHDINGNRKTD
;
A
#
# COMPACT_ATOMS: atom_id res chain seq x y z
N MET A 1 -29.92 -10.16 -25.94
CA MET A 1 -29.02 -9.05 -26.35
C MET A 1 -29.70 -7.76 -25.93
N THR A 2 -29.46 -7.32 -24.70
CA THR A 2 -30.23 -6.26 -24.05
C THR A 2 -29.29 -5.07 -23.91
N GLY A 3 -29.44 -4.11 -24.82
CA GLY A 3 -28.65 -2.88 -24.83
C GLY A 3 -29.13 -1.92 -23.76
N TYR A 4 -28.24 -1.56 -22.83
CA TYR A 4 -28.43 -0.44 -21.91
C TYR A 4 -27.65 0.76 -22.47
N ALA A 5 -28.39 1.75 -22.97
CA ALA A 5 -27.85 3.07 -23.31
C ALA A 5 -27.85 3.93 -22.03
N PHE A 6 -26.67 4.31 -21.56
CA PHE A 6 -26.51 5.30 -20.49
C PHE A 6 -26.33 6.70 -21.11
N PRO A 7 -27.21 7.68 -20.82
CA PRO A 7 -26.98 9.07 -21.19
C PRO A 7 -26.14 9.75 -20.10
N TYR A 8 -24.81 9.72 -20.23
CA TYR A 8 -23.96 10.62 -19.44
C TYR A 8 -23.88 11.98 -20.13
N ARG A 9 -24.62 12.93 -19.58
CA ARG A 9 -24.55 14.37 -19.87
C ARG A 9 -23.23 14.90 -19.31
N LEU A 10 -22.34 15.36 -20.17
CA LEU A 10 -21.10 16.06 -19.77
C LEU A 10 -21.44 17.36 -19.04
N PRO A 11 -20.77 17.69 -17.92
CA PRO A 11 -20.88 19.01 -17.32
C PRO A 11 -20.13 20.06 -18.16
N ASP A 12 -20.80 21.18 -18.39
CA ASP A 12 -20.27 22.37 -19.08
C ASP A 12 -19.01 22.90 -18.39
N LEU A 13 -17.95 23.09 -19.17
CA LEU A 13 -16.72 23.78 -18.77
C LEU A 13 -16.97 25.31 -18.78
N PRO A 14 -16.56 26.06 -17.73
CA PRO A 14 -16.65 27.51 -17.73
C PRO A 14 -15.63 28.14 -18.70
N PRO A 15 -15.94 29.33 -19.28
CA PRO A 15 -15.04 30.01 -20.19
C PRO A 15 -13.81 30.59 -19.49
N ILE A 16 -12.66 30.41 -20.13
CA ILE A 16 -11.35 30.91 -19.72
C ILE A 16 -11.30 32.41 -20.05
N VAL A 17 -11.53 33.25 -19.03
CA VAL A 17 -11.49 34.72 -19.18
C VAL A 17 -10.16 35.26 -18.63
N GLY A 18 -9.48 36.05 -19.47
CA GLY A 18 -8.66 37.16 -19.01
C GLY A 18 -7.17 36.89 -18.78
N ARG A 19 -6.39 36.85 -19.86
CA ARG A 19 -4.96 37.20 -19.82
C ARG A 19 -4.83 38.70 -19.53
N ALA A 20 -4.54 39.06 -18.29
CA ALA A 20 -4.11 40.42 -17.94
C ALA A 20 -2.58 40.50 -17.99
N ALA A 21 -2.09 41.49 -18.74
CA ALA A 21 -0.68 41.73 -19.02
C ALA A 21 0.11 42.15 -17.77
N LEU A 22 1.34 41.64 -17.67
CA LEU A 22 2.36 42.02 -16.68
C LEU A 22 2.87 43.45 -16.92
N PRO A 23 3.12 44.26 -15.88
CA PRO A 23 4.18 45.25 -15.93
C PRO A 23 5.53 44.58 -15.63
N ILE A 24 6.45 44.68 -16.60
CA ILE A 24 7.86 44.31 -16.46
C ILE A 24 8.51 45.35 -15.54
N ALA A 25 8.80 44.97 -14.30
CA ALA A 25 9.76 45.68 -13.46
C ALA A 25 11.07 44.89 -13.45
N VAL A 26 12.06 45.40 -14.19
CA VAL A 26 13.44 44.90 -14.15
C VAL A 26 14.09 45.45 -12.88
N ALA A 27 14.33 44.58 -11.89
CA ALA A 27 15.23 44.88 -10.78
C ALA A 27 15.82 43.58 -10.21
N GLY A 28 17.13 43.40 -10.38
CA GLY A 28 17.95 42.50 -9.59
C GLY A 28 18.07 41.06 -10.11
N LEU A 29 19.13 40.78 -10.88
CA LEU A 29 19.61 39.42 -11.10
C LEU A 29 20.24 38.89 -9.80
N VAL A 30 19.42 38.38 -8.89
CA VAL A 30 19.87 37.45 -7.85
C VAL A 30 19.63 36.05 -8.39
N LEU A 31 20.70 35.33 -8.72
CA LEU A 31 20.68 33.89 -9.00
C LEU A 31 20.35 33.14 -7.69
N ALA A 32 19.10 33.27 -7.22
CA ALA A 32 18.57 32.45 -6.15
C ALA A 32 18.10 31.15 -6.80
N GLY A 33 18.88 30.08 -6.63
CA GLY A 33 18.50 28.73 -7.02
C GLY A 33 17.23 28.31 -6.29
N VAL A 34 16.07 28.47 -6.93
CA VAL A 34 14.80 27.97 -6.42
C VAL A 34 14.78 26.46 -6.68
N GLY A 35 15.35 25.70 -5.75
CA GLY A 35 15.10 24.26 -5.67
C GLY A 35 13.61 24.07 -5.42
N ALA A 36 12.89 23.56 -6.41
CA ALA A 36 11.50 23.17 -6.25
C ALA A 36 11.43 22.02 -5.23
N SER A 37 11.21 22.35 -3.96
CA SER A 37 10.84 21.37 -2.94
C SER A 37 9.44 20.88 -3.27
N ALA A 38 9.32 19.83 -4.08
CA ALA A 38 8.05 19.14 -4.27
C ALA A 38 7.60 18.63 -2.89
N PRO A 39 6.37 18.95 -2.43
CA PRO A 39 5.88 18.45 -1.16
C PRO A 39 5.87 16.93 -1.22
N LEU A 40 6.51 16.30 -0.24
CA LEU A 40 6.44 14.86 -0.02
C LEU A 40 4.98 14.54 0.33
N ALA A 41 4.17 14.23 -0.68
CA ALA A 41 2.79 13.82 -0.46
C ALA A 41 2.79 12.63 0.50
N ALA A 42 2.16 12.80 1.66
CA ALA A 42 1.95 11.69 2.59
C ALA A 42 1.16 10.62 1.83
N GLN A 43 1.83 9.51 1.51
CA GLN A 43 1.22 8.41 0.79
C GLN A 43 0.11 7.83 1.66
N ALA A 44 -1.14 8.11 1.29
CA ALA A 44 -2.30 7.63 2.01
C ALA A 44 -2.41 6.12 1.81
N HIS A 45 -2.05 5.35 2.82
CA HIS A 45 -2.23 3.91 2.79
C HIS A 45 -3.70 3.55 2.98
N THR A 46 -4.18 2.60 2.18
CA THR A 46 -5.44 1.91 2.49
C THR A 46 -5.16 0.86 3.57
N TYR A 47 -5.75 1.05 4.75
CA TYR A 47 -5.57 0.15 5.88
C TYR A 47 -6.54 -1.03 5.87
N ALA A 48 -6.26 -2.00 6.73
CA ALA A 48 -7.10 -3.14 7.06
C ALA A 48 -7.44 -4.08 5.88
N ARG A 49 -6.60 -4.13 4.84
CA ARG A 49 -6.80 -5.07 3.73
C ARG A 49 -6.41 -6.48 4.16
N VAL A 50 -7.23 -7.46 3.78
CA VAL A 50 -6.99 -8.88 4.05
C VAL A 50 -7.05 -9.64 2.73
N GLY A 51 -6.16 -10.61 2.55
CA GLY A 51 -6.20 -11.52 1.41
C GLY A 51 -5.58 -12.88 1.73
N PRO A 52 -5.87 -13.89 0.92
CA PRO A 52 -5.21 -15.19 1.02
C PRO A 52 -3.74 -15.08 0.59
N ASN A 53 -2.94 -16.08 0.94
CA ASN A 53 -1.62 -16.25 0.37
C ASN A 53 -1.70 -16.62 -1.11
N ASP A 54 -1.32 -15.68 -1.98
CA ASP A 54 -1.20 -15.89 -3.42
C ASP A 54 0.24 -15.67 -3.87
N MET A 55 0.96 -16.77 -4.08
CA MET A 55 2.36 -16.76 -4.50
C MET A 55 2.56 -16.16 -5.90
N SER A 56 1.52 -16.12 -6.74
CA SER A 56 1.62 -15.54 -8.08
C SER A 56 1.87 -14.03 -8.04
N LEU A 57 1.48 -13.33 -6.97
CA LEU A 57 1.70 -11.89 -6.80
C LEU A 57 3.18 -11.51 -6.60
N CYS A 58 4.03 -12.49 -6.28
CA CYS A 58 5.48 -12.31 -6.17
C CYS A 58 6.22 -12.69 -7.46
N ALA A 59 5.48 -13.06 -8.52
CA ALA A 59 6.08 -13.33 -9.82
C ALA A 59 6.59 -12.02 -10.48
N PRO A 60 7.58 -12.11 -11.38
CA PRO A 60 8.05 -10.96 -12.16
C PRO A 60 6.90 -10.22 -12.86
N GLY A 61 6.92 -8.90 -12.81
CA GLY A 61 5.94 -8.04 -13.50
C GLY A 61 4.59 -7.85 -12.78
N LYS A 62 4.41 -8.38 -11.56
CA LYS A 62 3.17 -8.22 -10.77
C LYS A 62 3.12 -6.98 -9.87
N GLY A 63 4.22 -6.24 -9.80
CA GLY A 63 4.37 -5.05 -8.97
C GLY A 63 5.21 -5.30 -7.71
N PRO A 64 5.30 -4.32 -6.80
CA PRO A 64 6.07 -4.44 -5.57
C PRO A 64 5.48 -5.52 -4.66
N ALA A 65 6.30 -6.48 -4.25
CA ALA A 65 5.91 -7.52 -3.32
C ALA A 65 7.13 -8.05 -2.57
N VAL A 66 6.90 -8.66 -1.41
CA VAL A 66 7.93 -9.36 -0.63
C VAL A 66 7.55 -10.82 -0.50
N ARG A 67 8.46 -11.71 -0.88
CA ARG A 67 8.36 -13.14 -0.62
C ARG A 67 9.03 -13.46 0.70
N ILE A 68 8.26 -13.97 1.66
CA ILE A 68 8.72 -14.38 2.99
C ILE A 68 8.73 -15.90 3.03
N THR A 69 9.80 -16.49 3.55
CA THR A 69 9.85 -17.92 3.86
C THR A 69 9.95 -18.06 5.37
N VAL A 70 8.95 -18.69 5.98
CA VAL A 70 8.94 -19.00 7.41
C VAL A 70 9.33 -20.46 7.55
N SER A 71 10.38 -20.73 8.30
CA SER A 71 10.90 -22.08 8.55
C SER A 71 10.76 -22.46 10.03
N GLY A 72 10.79 -23.76 10.33
CA GLY A 72 10.78 -24.26 11.71
C GLY A 72 9.42 -24.15 12.41
N MET A 73 8.32 -24.09 11.64
CA MET A 73 6.98 -24.20 12.22
C MET A 73 6.78 -25.58 12.85
N LYS A 74 6.37 -25.56 14.11
CA LYS A 74 6.20 -26.76 14.95
C LYS A 74 4.85 -27.46 14.76
N SER A 75 3.91 -26.82 14.07
CA SER A 75 2.56 -27.33 13.87
C SER A 75 1.97 -26.79 12.58
N SER A 76 1.22 -27.63 11.87
CA SER A 76 0.38 -27.24 10.72
C SER A 76 -1.02 -26.75 11.14
N SER A 77 -1.32 -26.69 12.43
CA SER A 77 -2.62 -26.28 12.94
C SER A 77 -2.79 -24.76 12.92
N GLY A 78 -4.04 -24.32 12.78
CA GLY A 78 -4.45 -22.93 12.92
C GLY A 78 -4.09 -22.07 11.71
N HIS A 79 -3.59 -20.86 11.95
CA HIS A 79 -3.36 -19.85 10.93
C HIS A 79 -1.99 -19.19 11.06
N LEU A 80 -1.39 -18.83 9.92
CA LEU A 80 -0.25 -17.92 9.88
C LEU A 80 -0.73 -16.56 9.34
N PHE A 81 -0.54 -15.51 10.13
CA PHE A 81 -0.84 -14.14 9.75
C PHE A 81 0.44 -13.38 9.49
N VAL A 82 0.55 -12.80 8.29
CA VAL A 82 1.61 -11.84 7.96
C VAL A 82 0.96 -10.47 7.80
N ARG A 83 1.29 -9.54 8.69
CA ARG A 83 0.75 -8.18 8.70
C ARG A 83 1.85 -7.19 8.33
N THR A 84 1.59 -6.40 7.32
CA THR A 84 2.47 -5.32 6.88
C THR A 84 1.92 -3.99 7.35
N TYR A 85 2.80 -3.15 7.90
CA TYR A 85 2.50 -1.82 8.40
C TYR A 85 3.41 -0.80 7.70
N PRO A 86 2.99 0.47 7.62
CA PRO A 86 3.92 1.55 7.31
C PRO A 86 5.08 1.55 8.33
N ALA A 87 6.30 1.89 7.91
CA ALA A 87 7.47 1.91 8.78
C ALA A 87 7.50 3.12 9.73
N ASN A 88 6.49 3.25 10.61
CA ASN A 88 6.43 4.29 11.62
C ASN A 88 5.87 3.77 12.95
N LYS A 89 6.25 4.43 14.05
CA LYS A 89 5.81 4.06 15.41
C LYS A 89 4.31 4.25 15.64
N HIS A 90 3.68 5.15 14.89
CA HIS A 90 2.27 5.47 15.07
C HIS A 90 1.36 4.36 14.54
N ASP A 91 1.77 3.57 13.56
CA ASP A 91 0.97 2.49 12.99
C ASP A 91 1.35 1.10 13.51
N TRP A 92 2.60 0.93 13.94
CA TRP A 92 3.16 -0.35 14.36
C TRP A 92 2.26 -1.10 15.35
N LEU A 93 1.85 -2.32 14.98
CA LEU A 93 1.01 -3.25 15.74
C LEU A 93 -0.34 -2.69 16.25
N LYS A 94 -0.74 -1.49 15.82
CA LYS A 94 -2.07 -0.97 16.15
C LYS A 94 -3.15 -1.74 15.40
N SER A 95 -4.26 -1.99 16.11
CA SER A 95 -5.40 -2.69 15.53
C SER A 95 -5.87 -2.00 14.25
N LYS A 96 -6.07 -2.78 13.19
CA LYS A 96 -6.51 -2.32 11.86
C LYS A 96 -5.60 -1.27 11.19
N ARG A 97 -4.37 -1.05 11.67
CA ARG A 97 -3.38 -0.14 11.05
C ARG A 97 -2.36 -0.84 10.16
N TYR A 98 -2.55 -2.13 9.90
CA TYR A 98 -1.84 -2.83 8.83
C TYR A 98 -2.38 -2.38 7.47
N ILE A 99 -1.51 -2.28 6.46
CA ILE A 99 -1.91 -2.01 5.07
C ILE A 99 -2.32 -3.29 4.35
N MET A 100 -1.74 -4.43 4.74
CA MET A 100 -2.05 -5.75 4.19
C MET A 100 -1.90 -6.80 5.28
N LYS A 101 -2.87 -7.70 5.39
CA LYS A 101 -2.79 -8.94 6.16
C LYS A 101 -2.97 -10.10 5.21
N VAL A 102 -1.94 -10.92 5.09
CA VAL A 102 -1.98 -12.18 4.35
C VAL A 102 -2.26 -13.31 5.33
N GLU A 103 -3.27 -14.12 5.04
CA GLU A 103 -3.57 -15.34 5.78
C GLU A 103 -3.03 -16.55 4.99
N ALA A 104 -2.16 -17.33 5.64
CA ALA A 104 -1.59 -18.54 5.08
C ALA A 104 -1.90 -19.75 5.98
N THR A 105 -2.03 -20.92 5.36
CA THR A 105 -2.13 -22.19 6.09
C THR A 105 -0.72 -22.60 6.54
N PRO A 106 -0.47 -22.74 7.85
CA PRO A 106 0.81 -23.23 8.34
C PRO A 106 1.01 -24.69 7.90
N ASN A 107 2.26 -25.05 7.64
CA ASN A 107 2.68 -26.43 7.40
C ASN A 107 3.82 -26.75 8.34
N GLU A 108 3.93 -28.02 8.76
CA GLU A 108 5.10 -28.45 9.52
C GLU A 108 6.37 -28.21 8.69
N GLY A 109 7.41 -27.70 9.36
CA GLY A 109 8.68 -27.35 8.70
C GLY A 109 8.71 -25.95 8.08
N GLY A 110 7.60 -25.41 7.55
CA GLY A 110 7.58 -24.04 7.05
C GLY A 110 6.54 -23.73 5.97
N VAL A 111 6.40 -22.45 5.62
CA VAL A 111 5.54 -21.97 4.53
C VAL A 111 6.14 -20.72 3.87
N ALA A 112 5.94 -20.59 2.56
CA ALA A 112 6.24 -19.37 1.83
C ALA A 112 4.98 -18.51 1.71
N VAL A 113 5.13 -17.21 1.97
CA VAL A 113 4.05 -16.21 1.90
C VAL A 113 4.46 -15.10 0.95
N CYS A 114 3.57 -14.73 0.05
CA CYS A 114 3.73 -13.52 -0.75
C CYS A 114 2.92 -12.36 -0.17
N VAL A 115 3.57 -11.21 -0.01
CA VAL A 115 2.96 -9.99 0.51
C VAL A 115 3.01 -8.90 -0.56
N PRO A 116 1.89 -8.57 -1.21
CA PRO A 116 1.84 -7.44 -2.14
C PRO A 116 1.98 -6.11 -1.39
N LEU A 117 2.70 -5.15 -1.99
CA LEU A 117 2.94 -3.81 -1.44
C LEU A 117 2.41 -2.73 -2.41
N PRO A 118 1.90 -1.60 -1.89
CA PRO A 118 1.35 -0.55 -2.75
C PRO A 118 2.41 0.20 -3.56
N SER A 119 3.64 0.27 -3.05
CA SER A 119 4.77 0.96 -3.67
C SER A 119 6.09 0.43 -3.11
N ALA A 120 7.20 0.68 -3.79
CA ALA A 120 8.53 0.49 -3.21
C ALA A 120 8.74 1.47 -2.04
N GLY A 121 9.32 1.00 -0.94
CA GLY A 121 9.57 1.80 0.25
C GLY A 121 9.74 0.95 1.51
N ASP A 122 9.79 1.62 2.65
CA ASP A 122 10.00 1.00 3.95
C ASP A 122 8.70 0.54 4.59
N TYR A 123 8.69 -0.70 5.07
CA TYR A 123 7.55 -1.31 5.75
C TYR A 123 8.02 -2.10 6.96
N ALA A 124 7.15 -2.20 7.97
CA ALA A 124 7.35 -3.08 9.11
C ALA A 124 6.45 -4.32 8.95
N ILE A 125 6.99 -5.52 9.17
CA ILE A 125 6.27 -6.78 8.99
C ILE A 125 6.21 -7.54 10.31
N ALA A 126 5.02 -7.96 10.70
CA ALA A 126 4.77 -8.83 11.83
C ALA A 126 4.24 -10.19 11.34
N ILE A 127 4.81 -11.27 11.86
CA ILE A 127 4.41 -12.65 11.55
C ILE A 127 3.90 -13.28 12.84
N GLN A 128 2.71 -13.87 12.80
CA GLN A 128 2.05 -14.50 13.93
C GLN A 128 1.53 -15.88 13.54
N HIS A 129 1.91 -16.91 14.29
CA HIS A 129 1.32 -18.25 14.20
C HIS A 129 0.26 -18.40 15.29
N ASP A 130 -1.00 -18.36 14.88
CA ASP A 130 -2.17 -18.61 15.73
C ASP A 130 -2.48 -20.11 15.71
N ILE A 131 -1.85 -20.86 16.61
CA ILE A 131 -1.95 -22.34 16.66
C ILE A 131 -3.36 -22.79 17.09
N ASN A 132 -3.98 -22.06 18.02
CA ASN A 132 -5.28 -22.42 18.60
C ASN A 132 -6.47 -21.91 17.78
N GLY A 133 -6.24 -21.05 16.78
CA GLY A 133 -7.26 -20.55 15.85
C GLY A 133 -8.17 -19.48 16.44
N ASN A 134 -7.82 -18.87 17.58
CA ASN A 134 -8.67 -17.89 18.25
C ASN A 134 -8.56 -16.47 17.66
N ARG A 135 -7.62 -16.24 16.73
CA ARG A 135 -7.33 -14.98 16.05
C ARG A 135 -6.89 -13.84 16.97
N LYS A 136 -6.40 -14.16 18.15
CA LYS A 136 -5.83 -13.23 19.13
C LYS A 136 -4.32 -13.36 19.14
N THR A 137 -3.67 -12.41 19.81
CA THR A 137 -2.26 -12.54 20.16
C THR A 137 -2.19 -13.27 21.48
N ASP A 138 -1.53 -14.43 21.47
CA ASP A 138 -1.14 -15.16 22.68
C ASP A 138 0.13 -14.56 23.31
#